data_AF-A0A1I6H0I6-F1
#
_entry.id   AF-A0A1I6H0I6-F1
#
_cell.length_a   1.000
_cell.length_b   1.000
_cell.length_c   1.000
_cell.angle_alpha   90.00
_cell.angle_beta   90.00
_cell.angle_gamma   90.00
#
_symmetry.space_group_name_H-M   'P 1'
#
loop_
_entity.id
_entity.type
_entity.pdbx_description
1 polymer ?
#
loop_
_entity_poly.entity_id
_entity_poly.type
_entity_poly.pdbx_seq_one_letter_code
_entity_poly.pdbx_strand_id
1 'polypeptide(L)'
;MFIFIFQTIWLFIDDLAGKGLDLIIIGKFLFYLMPNLTEKVLPLTVLLSSILTFGAFAENYEFAAMKASGISLQRSMAPLIVFVSLLGILTFYFANTVIPISEQKIYNLRRNIASLKPAAAITEGVFSDFEGRSIKVERKYGENDRFLDNIIIHEKSRLQKNVTVIKAATGELISSEGSDIIQLLLKDGYYYHDLVNKSGTTDRTFPYAKADFETYVMNIALPDNMEDIEADRNVETDKMKNVSRLLVDIDSIRDHNLELATNFSRSISNRVGAFPLSEETTPVDSLQRDSTGRALEGMKVSLDSTKAASKPTVAQRAPNAANSNFGQANQQRPGQANRQRPGPARQSAKREVSKVGKPQSLSMEDPNPHREVYPDSLLTGFKTFEQGQLLDNARNSVRNLLNTVQGKRDELELSYKRYNVHILSLHKKFALALSCIVLFFVGAPLGAIIRKGGLGLPMVVAIVLFLAYYFFGVFSGNYAKEGNIHPALGAWLPTMIMLPLGIWLTRRATADQGLMSFGHFIDWFRERFSRKNKAKAAK
;
A
#
# COMPACT_ATOMS: atom_id res chain seq x y z
N MET A 1 -3.11 -9.47 -25.61
CA MET A 1 -3.05 -10.52 -24.56
C MET A 1 -1.73 -11.28 -24.59
N PHE A 2 -1.39 -11.96 -25.69
CA PHE A 2 -0.15 -12.74 -25.82
C PHE A 2 1.13 -12.02 -25.36
N ILE A 3 1.36 -10.78 -25.80
CA ILE A 3 2.52 -9.96 -25.39
C ILE A 3 2.60 -9.82 -23.85
N PHE A 4 1.47 -9.56 -23.19
CA PHE A 4 1.42 -9.43 -21.74
C PHE A 4 1.64 -10.77 -21.05
N ILE A 5 1.17 -11.88 -21.62
CA ILE A 5 1.46 -13.22 -21.08
C ILE A 5 2.95 -13.49 -21.14
N PHE A 6 3.61 -13.24 -22.27
CA PHE A 6 5.06 -13.42 -22.42
C PHE A 6 5.86 -12.51 -21.47
N GLN A 7 5.50 -11.24 -21.37
CA GLN A 7 6.09 -10.33 -20.38
C GLN A 7 5.95 -10.89 -18.97
N THR A 8 4.79 -11.48 -18.67
CA THR A 8 4.52 -11.98 -17.32
C THR A 8 5.27 -13.29 -17.05
N ILE A 9 5.36 -14.20 -18.03
CA ILE A 9 6.21 -15.39 -17.96
C ILE A 9 7.65 -14.99 -17.69
N TRP A 10 8.16 -13.97 -18.39
CA TRP A 10 9.51 -13.45 -18.16
C TRP A 10 9.68 -12.90 -16.74
N LEU A 11 8.71 -12.13 -16.25
CA LEU A 11 8.75 -11.56 -14.89
C LEU A 11 8.71 -12.65 -13.81
N PHE A 12 8.03 -13.77 -14.07
CA PHE A 12 7.92 -14.90 -13.14
C PHE A 12 8.82 -16.07 -13.52
N ILE A 13 9.81 -15.89 -14.40
CA ILE A 13 10.64 -17.02 -14.85
C ILE A 13 11.44 -17.59 -13.68
N ASP A 14 11.98 -16.75 -12.81
CA ASP A 14 12.69 -17.17 -11.59
C ASP A 14 11.75 -17.87 -10.60
N ASP A 15 10.45 -17.55 -10.67
CA ASP A 15 9.41 -18.15 -9.83
C ASP A 15 8.91 -19.51 -10.34
N LEU A 16 9.16 -19.83 -11.61
CA LEU A 16 8.63 -21.01 -12.29
C LEU A 16 9.74 -21.98 -12.73
N ALA A 17 10.88 -21.46 -13.20
CA ALA A 17 12.01 -22.22 -13.69
C ALA A 17 12.87 -22.75 -12.52
N GLY A 18 13.37 -23.98 -12.65
CA GLY A 18 14.26 -24.59 -11.65
C GLY A 18 13.60 -25.07 -10.36
N LYS A 19 12.32 -24.73 -10.12
CA LYS A 19 11.57 -25.16 -8.92
C LYS A 19 10.90 -26.54 -9.05
N GLY A 20 11.06 -27.20 -10.19
CA GLY A 20 10.49 -28.53 -10.48
C GLY A 20 8.96 -28.57 -10.38
N LEU A 21 8.28 -27.50 -10.81
CA LEU A 21 6.83 -27.48 -10.95
C LEU A 21 6.43 -28.32 -12.16
N ASP A 22 5.34 -29.07 -12.02
CA ASP A 22 4.69 -29.71 -13.15
C ASP A 22 4.17 -28.66 -14.16
N LEU A 23 4.30 -28.95 -15.45
CA LEU A 23 3.88 -28.07 -16.53
C LEU A 23 2.37 -27.74 -16.44
N ILE A 24 1.57 -28.67 -15.93
CA ILE A 24 0.13 -28.47 -15.70
C ILE A 24 -0.12 -27.39 -14.66
N ILE A 25 0.69 -27.33 -13.59
CA ILE A 25 0.59 -26.31 -12.53
C ILE A 25 0.93 -24.94 -13.11
N ILE A 26 1.98 -24.86 -13.93
CA ILE A 26 2.36 -23.64 -14.64
C ILE A 26 1.22 -23.18 -15.58
N GLY A 27 0.62 -24.12 -16.31
CA GLY A 27 -0.53 -23.84 -17.17
C GLY A 27 -1.74 -23.28 -16.39
N LYS A 28 -2.09 -23.88 -15.25
CA LYS A 28 -3.14 -23.38 -14.35
C LYS A 28 -2.82 -21.99 -13.80
N PHE A 29 -1.57 -21.74 -13.41
CA PHE A 29 -1.11 -20.43 -12.95
C PHE A 29 -1.29 -19.37 -14.03
N LEU A 30 -0.85 -19.64 -15.26
CA LEU A 30 -1.02 -18.73 -16.39
C LEU A 30 -2.49 -18.50 -16.74
N PHE A 31 -3.33 -19.53 -16.64
CA PHE A 31 -4.77 -19.41 -16.88
C PHE A 31 -5.44 -18.47 -15.88
N TYR A 32 -5.20 -18.66 -14.57
CA TYR A 32 -5.76 -17.76 -13.54
C TYR A 32 -5.19 -16.35 -13.61
N LEU A 33 -4.01 -16.16 -14.22
CA LEU A 33 -3.44 -14.84 -14.43
C LEU A 33 -4.12 -14.04 -15.55
N MET A 34 -4.75 -14.70 -16.52
CA MET A 34 -5.34 -14.02 -17.69
C MET A 34 -6.37 -12.93 -17.32
N PRO A 35 -7.33 -13.16 -16.40
CA PRO A 35 -8.30 -12.13 -16.03
C PRO A 35 -7.66 -10.87 -15.44
N ASN A 36 -6.56 -10.99 -14.70
CA ASN A 36 -5.83 -9.84 -14.18
C ASN A 36 -5.18 -9.01 -15.30
N LEU A 37 -4.65 -9.68 -16.33
CA LEU A 37 -4.06 -8.99 -17.48
C LEU A 37 -5.12 -8.24 -18.30
N THR A 38 -6.36 -8.71 -18.31
CA THR A 38 -7.49 -8.04 -18.98
C THR A 38 -7.67 -6.59 -18.51
N GLU A 39 -7.48 -6.30 -17.22
CA GLU A 39 -7.58 -4.92 -16.68
C GLU A 39 -6.64 -3.94 -17.41
N LYS A 40 -5.44 -4.40 -17.81
CA LYS A 40 -4.44 -3.57 -18.49
C LYS A 40 -4.61 -3.60 -20.01
N VAL A 41 -4.92 -4.76 -20.55
CA VAL A 41 -4.99 -5.01 -22.00
C VAL A 41 -6.23 -4.37 -22.61
N LEU A 42 -7.38 -4.44 -21.93
CA LEU A 42 -8.66 -4.09 -22.51
C LEU A 42 -8.76 -2.59 -22.88
N PRO A 43 -8.40 -1.62 -22.02
CA PRO A 43 -8.39 -0.20 -22.37
C PRO A 43 -7.46 0.12 -23.56
N LEU A 44 -6.28 -0.51 -23.60
CA LEU A 44 -5.31 -0.39 -24.71
C LEU A 44 -5.91 -0.92 -26.03
N THR A 45 -6.55 -2.08 -26.00
CA THR A 45 -7.11 -2.70 -27.20
C THR A 45 -8.26 -1.88 -27.79
N VAL A 46 -9.12 -1.30 -26.95
CA VAL A 46 -10.22 -0.44 -27.41
C VAL A 46 -9.66 0.84 -28.05
N LEU A 47 -8.66 1.47 -27.42
CA LEU A 47 -8.00 2.65 -27.98
C LEU A 47 -7.35 2.34 -29.33
N LEU A 48 -6.55 1.28 -29.41
CA LEU A 48 -5.84 0.90 -30.64
C LEU A 48 -6.81 0.50 -31.75
N SER A 49 -7.80 -0.34 -31.44
CA SER A 49 -8.80 -0.81 -32.41
C SER A 49 -9.62 0.36 -32.97
N SER A 50 -10.06 1.29 -32.12
CA SER A 50 -10.81 2.46 -32.57
C SER A 50 -9.98 3.40 -33.44
N ILE A 51 -8.72 3.68 -33.06
CA ILE A 51 -7.82 4.51 -33.87
C ILE A 51 -7.55 3.86 -35.24
N LEU A 52 -7.25 2.56 -35.27
CA LEU A 52 -6.95 1.86 -36.51
C LEU A 52 -8.17 1.76 -37.43
N THR A 53 -9.35 1.45 -36.89
CA THR A 53 -10.58 1.31 -37.69
C THR A 53 -10.99 2.65 -38.32
N PHE A 54 -11.06 3.72 -37.52
CA PHE A 54 -11.41 5.04 -38.04
C PHE A 54 -10.28 5.66 -38.87
N GLY A 55 -9.02 5.30 -38.61
CA GLY A 55 -7.88 5.64 -39.45
C GLY A 55 -7.97 5.01 -40.84
N ALA A 56 -8.33 3.72 -40.91
CA ALA A 56 -8.55 3.04 -42.18
C ALA A 56 -9.71 3.65 -42.97
N PHE A 57 -10.83 3.99 -42.31
CA PHE A 57 -11.93 4.71 -42.96
C PHE A 57 -11.50 6.08 -43.51
N ALA A 58 -10.58 6.76 -42.84
CA ALA A 58 -10.04 8.03 -43.31
C ALA A 58 -9.04 7.85 -44.47
N GLU A 59 -8.20 6.82 -44.43
CA GLU A 59 -7.19 6.51 -45.45
C GLU A 59 -7.81 6.02 -46.75
N ASN A 60 -8.82 5.15 -46.68
CA ASN A 60 -9.54 4.62 -47.84
C ASN A 60 -10.60 5.59 -48.40
N TYR A 61 -10.66 6.83 -47.92
CA TYR A 61 -11.67 7.83 -48.29
C TYR A 61 -13.14 7.43 -48.04
N GLU A 62 -13.40 6.33 -47.32
CA GLU A 62 -14.76 5.89 -46.95
C GLU A 62 -15.44 6.91 -46.05
N PHE A 63 -14.68 7.54 -45.15
CA PHE A 63 -15.18 8.58 -44.27
C PHE A 63 -15.61 9.85 -45.03
N ALA A 64 -14.87 10.22 -46.08
CA ALA A 64 -15.24 11.33 -46.96
C ALA A 64 -16.52 11.01 -47.74
N ALA A 65 -16.67 9.78 -48.23
CA ALA A 65 -17.88 9.32 -48.92
C ALA A 65 -19.12 9.31 -48.00
N MET A 66 -18.96 8.89 -46.73
CA MET A 66 -20.03 8.95 -45.72
C MET A 66 -20.53 10.38 -45.50
N LYS A 67 -19.61 11.35 -45.34
CA LYS A 67 -19.97 12.76 -45.18
C LYS A 67 -20.65 13.34 -46.40
N ALA A 68 -20.17 13.00 -47.61
CA ALA A 68 -20.80 13.43 -48.86
C ALA A 68 -22.25 12.91 -48.99
N SER A 69 -22.54 11.75 -48.39
CA SER A 69 -23.88 11.17 -48.31
C SER A 69 -24.76 11.75 -47.19
N GLY A 70 -24.29 12.79 -46.48
CA GLY A 70 -25.01 13.44 -45.38
C GLY A 70 -24.94 12.69 -44.04
N ILE A 71 -24.10 11.64 -43.91
CA ILE A 71 -23.94 10.89 -42.66
C ILE A 71 -22.87 11.58 -41.80
N SER A 72 -23.26 12.01 -40.60
CA SER A 72 -22.34 12.61 -39.63
C SER A 72 -21.42 11.56 -38.99
N LEU A 73 -20.24 11.99 -38.53
CA LEU A 73 -19.29 11.14 -37.78
C LEU A 73 -19.93 10.51 -36.53
N GLN A 74 -20.77 11.26 -35.82
CA GLN A 74 -21.42 10.76 -34.61
C GLN A 74 -22.38 9.61 -34.92
N ARG A 75 -23.07 9.66 -36.07
CA ARG A 75 -24.00 8.61 -36.50
C ARG A 75 -23.26 7.34 -36.91
N SER A 76 -22.08 7.45 -37.53
CA SER A 76 -21.25 6.26 -37.81
C SER A 76 -20.63 5.66 -36.54
N MET A 77 -20.34 6.48 -35.53
CA MET A 77 -19.87 6.01 -34.22
C MET A 77 -20.96 5.36 -33.35
N ALA A 78 -22.23 5.68 -33.56
CA ALA A 78 -23.36 5.21 -32.73
C ALA A 78 -23.39 3.68 -32.48
N PRO A 79 -23.32 2.79 -33.51
CA PRO A 79 -23.33 1.34 -33.26
C PRO A 79 -22.12 0.88 -32.43
N LEU A 80 -20.96 1.51 -32.62
CA LEU A 80 -19.76 1.22 -31.85
C LEU A 80 -19.87 1.74 -30.41
N ILE A 81 -20.53 2.87 -30.18
CA ILE A 81 -20.80 3.37 -28.82
C ILE A 81 -21.67 2.39 -28.04
N VAL A 82 -22.71 1.83 -28.66
CA VAL A 82 -23.55 0.80 -28.04
C VAL A 82 -22.72 -0.44 -27.71
N PHE A 83 -21.90 -0.91 -28.67
CA PHE A 83 -21.00 -2.05 -28.45
C PHE A 83 -20.00 -1.81 -27.31
N VAL A 84 -19.33 -0.66 -27.28
CA VAL A 84 -18.34 -0.31 -26.24
C VAL A 84 -19.02 -0.12 -24.87
N SER A 85 -20.27 0.36 -24.84
CA SER A 85 -21.04 0.46 -23.60
C SER A 85 -21.36 -0.93 -23.03
N LEU A 86 -21.77 -1.87 -23.87
CA LEU A 86 -21.96 -3.28 -23.47
C LEU A 86 -20.64 -3.91 -23.01
N LEU A 87 -19.55 -3.64 -23.72
CA LEU A 87 -18.21 -4.08 -23.34
C LEU A 87 -17.77 -3.48 -22.01
N GLY A 88 -18.15 -2.23 -21.69
CA GLY A 88 -17.93 -1.61 -20.39
C GLY A 88 -18.67 -2.34 -19.25
N ILE A 89 -19.94 -2.72 -19.46
CA ILE A 89 -20.72 -3.52 -18.50
C ILE A 89 -20.05 -4.89 -18.29
N LEU A 90 -19.63 -5.56 -19.37
CA LEU A 90 -18.90 -6.81 -19.28
C LEU A 90 -17.57 -6.64 -18.54
N THR A 91 -16.86 -5.55 -18.78
CA THR A 91 -15.60 -5.22 -18.09
C THR A 91 -15.83 -5.01 -16.60
N PHE A 92 -16.93 -4.35 -16.21
CA PHE A 92 -17.31 -4.22 -14.81
C PHE A 92 -17.60 -5.58 -14.17
N TYR A 93 -18.32 -6.47 -14.86
CA TYR A 93 -18.54 -7.84 -14.39
C TYR A 93 -17.23 -8.59 -14.16
N PHE A 94 -16.27 -8.47 -15.09
CA PHE A 94 -14.92 -9.03 -14.91
C PHE A 94 -14.22 -8.42 -13.69
N ALA A 95 -14.23 -7.10 -13.54
CA ALA A 95 -13.58 -6.40 -12.44
C ALA A 95 -14.19 -6.71 -11.06
N ASN A 96 -15.51 -6.92 -11.01
CA ASN A 96 -16.23 -7.17 -9.78
C ASN A 96 -16.22 -8.65 -9.37
N THR A 97 -16.21 -9.59 -10.32
CA THR A 97 -16.41 -11.01 -10.03
C THR A 97 -15.23 -11.87 -10.48
N VAL A 98 -14.87 -11.82 -11.77
CA VAL A 98 -13.89 -12.74 -12.35
C VAL A 98 -12.47 -12.45 -11.84
N ILE A 99 -12.06 -11.18 -11.82
CA ILE A 99 -10.72 -10.78 -11.36
C ILE A 99 -10.52 -11.14 -9.88
N PRO A 100 -11.44 -10.81 -8.94
CA PRO A 100 -11.31 -11.23 -7.54
C PRO A 100 -11.14 -12.74 -7.35
N ILE A 101 -11.96 -13.55 -8.01
CA ILE A 101 -11.87 -15.03 -7.93
C ILE A 101 -10.53 -15.52 -8.47
N SER A 102 -10.06 -14.90 -9.55
CA SER A 102 -8.78 -15.23 -10.17
C SER A 102 -7.61 -14.88 -9.25
N GLU A 103 -7.63 -13.70 -8.63
CA GLU A 103 -6.62 -13.28 -7.65
C GLU A 103 -6.59 -14.22 -6.43
N GLN A 104 -7.75 -14.70 -5.96
CA GLN A 104 -7.83 -15.73 -4.91
C GLN A 104 -7.16 -17.04 -5.33
N LYS A 105 -7.51 -17.56 -6.51
CA LYS A 105 -6.91 -18.80 -7.02
C LYS A 105 -5.41 -18.67 -7.26
N ILE A 106 -4.93 -17.52 -7.75
CA ILE A 106 -3.48 -17.26 -7.90
C ILE A 106 -2.80 -17.25 -6.53
N TYR A 107 -3.36 -16.54 -5.54
CA TYR A 107 -2.79 -16.48 -4.21
C TYR A 107 -2.66 -17.86 -3.57
N ASN A 108 -3.73 -18.66 -3.62
CA ASN A 108 -3.74 -20.03 -3.10
C ASN A 108 -2.72 -20.91 -3.85
N LEU A 109 -2.68 -20.82 -5.18
CA LEU A 109 -1.74 -21.60 -5.99
C LEU A 109 -0.27 -21.25 -5.67
N ARG A 110 0.04 -19.96 -5.53
CA ARG A 110 1.40 -19.50 -5.14
C ARG A 110 1.78 -20.00 -3.75
N ARG A 111 0.83 -19.98 -2.81
CA ARG A 111 1.06 -20.47 -1.45
C ARG A 111 1.30 -21.98 -1.43
N ASN A 112 0.55 -22.74 -2.23
CA ASN A 112 0.73 -24.19 -2.37
C ASN A 112 2.05 -24.56 -3.05
N ILE A 113 2.51 -23.78 -4.03
CA ILE A 113 3.84 -23.99 -4.64
C ILE A 113 4.95 -23.76 -3.59
N ALA A 114 4.81 -22.73 -2.76
CA ALA A 114 5.77 -22.45 -1.69
C ALA A 114 5.77 -23.51 -0.58
N SER A 115 4.64 -24.17 -0.32
CA SER A 115 4.53 -25.21 0.68
C SER A 115 4.98 -26.59 0.21
N LEU A 116 4.70 -26.95 -1.05
CA LEU A 116 5.07 -28.24 -1.63
C LEU A 116 6.59 -28.37 -1.84
N LYS A 117 7.29 -27.25 -2.02
CA LYS A 117 8.76 -27.22 -2.09
C LYS A 117 9.30 -26.00 -1.32
N PRO A 118 9.43 -26.10 0.02
CA PRO A 118 9.97 -25.03 0.85
C PRO A 118 11.37 -24.59 0.40
N ALA A 119 12.18 -25.56 -0.06
CA ALA A 119 13.52 -25.32 -0.60
C ALA A 119 13.52 -24.51 -1.90
N ALA A 120 12.39 -24.39 -2.60
CA ALA A 120 12.24 -23.59 -3.80
C ALA A 120 11.99 -22.10 -3.51
N ALA A 121 11.62 -21.76 -2.28
CA ALA A 121 11.52 -20.36 -1.82
C ALA A 121 12.89 -19.77 -1.43
N ILE A 122 13.87 -20.63 -1.15
CA ILE A 122 15.23 -20.25 -0.75
C ILE A 122 16.18 -20.47 -1.93
N THR A 123 16.71 -19.37 -2.48
CA THR A 123 17.64 -19.41 -3.61
C THR A 123 19.07 -19.57 -3.10
N GLU A 124 19.87 -20.41 -3.75
CA GLU A 124 21.28 -20.60 -3.40
C GLU A 124 22.09 -19.32 -3.61
N GLY A 125 22.98 -19.01 -2.66
CA GLY A 125 23.93 -17.90 -2.74
C GLY A 125 23.35 -16.49 -2.55
N VAL A 126 22.01 -16.35 -2.50
CA VAL A 126 21.32 -15.05 -2.40
C VAL A 126 20.47 -15.00 -1.12
N PHE A 127 20.24 -13.79 -0.60
CA PHE A 127 19.30 -13.57 0.49
C PHE A 127 17.85 -13.58 -0.06
N SER A 128 17.07 -14.60 0.27
CA SER A 128 15.64 -14.71 -0.03
C SER A 128 14.81 -14.23 1.18
N ASP A 129 13.75 -13.46 0.95
CA ASP A 129 12.80 -13.07 2.02
C ASP A 129 11.70 -14.13 2.12
N PHE A 130 11.52 -14.72 3.30
CA PHE A 130 10.58 -15.80 3.58
C PHE A 130 9.91 -15.55 4.95
N GLU A 131 8.57 -15.39 4.95
CA GLU A 131 7.77 -15.14 6.18
C GLU A 131 8.31 -14.01 7.07
N GLY A 132 8.80 -12.92 6.45
CA GLY A 132 9.36 -11.76 7.17
C GLY A 132 10.80 -11.93 7.68
N ARG A 133 11.48 -13.00 7.28
CA ARG A 133 12.88 -13.31 7.59
C ARG A 133 13.69 -13.38 6.31
N SER A 134 14.90 -12.84 6.32
CA SER A 134 15.81 -12.95 5.17
C SER A 134 16.76 -14.13 5.38
N ILE A 135 16.62 -15.18 4.58
CA ILE A 135 17.40 -16.42 4.65
C ILE A 135 18.38 -16.47 3.48
N LYS A 136 19.64 -16.75 3.76
CA LYS A 136 20.66 -17.09 2.77
C LYS A 136 21.20 -18.48 3.07
N VAL A 137 21.31 -19.29 2.02
CA VAL A 137 21.93 -20.62 2.05
C VAL A 137 23.01 -20.65 1.00
N GLU A 138 24.19 -21.21 1.31
CA GLU A 138 25.29 -21.28 0.35
C GLU A 138 25.06 -22.39 -0.68
N ARG A 139 24.65 -23.57 -0.22
CA ARG A 139 24.40 -24.74 -1.06
C ARG A 139 23.23 -25.55 -0.52
N LYS A 140 22.41 -26.10 -1.42
CA LYS A 140 21.38 -27.09 -1.10
C LYS A 140 21.71 -28.43 -1.77
N TYR A 141 21.29 -29.52 -1.16
CA TYR A 141 21.52 -30.88 -1.66
C TYR A 141 20.58 -31.90 -1.03
N GLY A 142 20.60 -33.12 -1.57
CA GLY A 142 19.70 -34.21 -1.16
C GLY A 142 18.39 -34.24 -1.95
N GLU A 143 17.50 -35.16 -1.59
CA GLU A 143 16.19 -35.25 -2.24
C GLU A 143 15.36 -33.98 -1.96
N ASN A 144 14.83 -33.36 -3.02
CA ASN A 144 14.06 -32.12 -2.96
C ASN A 144 14.79 -30.94 -2.28
N ASP A 145 16.13 -30.87 -2.36
CA ASP A 145 16.95 -29.82 -1.74
C ASP A 145 16.75 -29.68 -0.21
N ARG A 146 16.47 -30.81 0.46
CA ARG A 146 16.17 -30.86 1.90
C ARG A 146 17.31 -30.37 2.79
N PHE A 147 18.57 -30.64 2.43
CA PHE A 147 19.73 -30.27 3.24
C PHE A 147 20.33 -28.95 2.76
N LEU A 148 20.71 -28.12 3.73
CA LEU A 148 21.21 -26.77 3.54
C LEU A 148 22.59 -26.64 4.21
N ASP A 149 23.56 -26.04 3.52
CA ASP A 149 24.87 -25.69 4.09
C ASP A 149 25.01 -24.18 4.26
N ASN A 150 25.65 -23.78 5.37
CA ASN A 150 25.97 -22.40 5.72
C ASN A 150 24.77 -21.46 5.64
N ILE A 151 23.85 -21.61 6.60
CA ILE A 151 22.62 -20.83 6.67
C ILE A 151 22.86 -19.54 7.46
N ILE A 152 22.38 -18.43 6.91
CA ILE A 152 22.33 -17.13 7.59
C ILE A 152 20.88 -16.64 7.53
N ILE A 153 20.27 -16.39 8.68
CA ILE A 153 18.90 -15.88 8.80
C ILE A 153 18.94 -14.53 9.50
N HIS A 154 18.30 -13.53 8.91
CA HIS A 154 18.06 -12.23 9.53
C HIS A 154 16.58 -12.05 9.84
N GLU A 155 16.26 -11.76 11.10
CA GLU A 155 14.92 -11.42 11.54
C GLU A 155 14.79 -9.91 11.70
N LYS A 156 13.82 -9.34 10.99
CA LYS A 156 13.49 -7.92 11.06
C LYS A 156 12.48 -7.68 12.18
N SER A 157 12.70 -6.67 13.01
CA SER A 157 11.69 -6.17 13.95
C SER A 157 10.55 -5.46 13.20
N ARG A 158 9.44 -5.19 13.90
CA ARG A 158 8.29 -4.42 13.40
C ARG A 158 8.66 -3.06 12.80
N LEU A 159 9.81 -2.49 13.19
CA LEU A 159 10.38 -1.25 12.67
C LEU A 159 11.36 -1.45 11.50
N GLN A 160 11.36 -2.62 10.85
CA GLN A 160 12.25 -3.00 9.74
C GLN A 160 13.77 -2.91 10.01
N LYS A 161 14.18 -2.91 11.28
CA LYS A 161 15.60 -3.08 11.66
C LYS A 161 15.91 -4.55 11.89
N ASN A 162 17.07 -5.02 11.46
CA ASN A 162 17.54 -6.38 11.76
C ASN A 162 17.88 -6.46 13.25
N VAL A 163 17.17 -7.31 13.98
CA VAL A 163 17.35 -7.44 15.44
C VAL A 163 17.93 -8.81 15.80
N THR A 164 17.59 -9.86 15.05
CA THR A 164 18.16 -11.21 15.26
C THR A 164 18.94 -11.66 14.02
N VAL A 165 20.13 -12.21 14.22
CA VAL A 165 20.93 -12.90 13.19
C VAL A 165 21.20 -14.31 13.68
N ILE A 166 20.76 -15.31 12.92
CA ILE A 166 21.02 -16.73 13.21
C ILE A 166 21.99 -17.24 12.15
N LYS A 167 23.06 -17.91 12.57
CA LYS A 167 23.99 -18.60 11.67
C LYS A 167 24.08 -20.06 12.08
N ALA A 168 24.04 -20.96 11.10
CA ALA A 168 24.14 -22.40 11.34
C ALA A 168 25.01 -23.04 10.27
N ALA A 169 25.79 -24.05 10.67
CA ALA A 169 26.66 -24.79 9.74
C ALA A 169 25.82 -25.64 8.78
N THR A 170 24.84 -26.37 9.31
CA THR A 170 23.94 -27.22 8.52
C THR A 170 22.49 -26.98 8.88
N GLY A 171 21.60 -27.30 7.95
CA GLY A 171 20.18 -27.11 8.09
C GLY A 171 19.42 -28.18 7.33
N GLU A 172 18.21 -28.47 7.79
CA GLU A 172 17.35 -29.47 7.20
C GLU A 172 15.91 -28.96 7.16
N LEU A 173 15.31 -28.98 5.98
CA LEU A 173 13.90 -28.63 5.76
C LEU A 173 13.05 -29.88 5.87
N ILE A 174 12.30 -29.99 6.96
CA ILE A 174 11.39 -31.09 7.20
C ILE A 174 9.97 -30.60 6.91
N SER A 175 9.37 -31.17 5.87
CA SER A 175 7.96 -30.99 5.52
C SER A 175 7.32 -32.37 5.41
N SER A 176 6.27 -32.64 6.18
CA SER A 176 5.47 -33.86 6.04
C SER A 176 4.26 -33.57 5.16
N GLU A 177 3.90 -34.52 4.28
CA GLU A 177 2.60 -34.48 3.60
C GLU A 177 1.50 -34.48 4.67
N GLY A 178 0.65 -33.45 4.68
CA GLY A 178 -0.45 -33.28 5.64
C GLY A 178 -0.13 -32.54 6.95
N SER A 179 1.10 -32.06 7.17
CA SER A 179 1.40 -31.21 8.34
C SER A 179 1.30 -29.71 8.01
N ASP A 180 0.55 -28.96 8.80
CA ASP A 180 0.44 -27.50 8.69
C ASP A 180 1.69 -26.74 9.22
N ILE A 181 2.84 -27.42 9.32
CA ILE A 181 4.12 -26.82 9.76
C ILE A 181 5.28 -27.25 8.85
N ILE A 182 6.10 -26.30 8.42
CA ILE A 182 7.42 -26.54 7.85
C ILE A 182 8.41 -26.34 9.00
N GLN A 183 9.23 -27.34 9.25
CA GLN A 183 10.28 -27.26 10.26
C GLN A 183 11.62 -27.04 9.58
N LEU A 184 12.28 -25.93 9.91
CA LEU A 184 13.67 -25.70 9.55
C LEU A 184 14.52 -26.06 10.77
N LEU A 185 15.16 -27.22 10.71
CA LEU A 185 16.07 -27.75 11.72
C LEU A 185 17.48 -27.23 11.42
N LEU A 186 17.99 -26.31 12.25
CA LEU A 186 19.35 -25.78 12.14
C LEU A 186 20.26 -26.50 13.14
N LYS A 187 21.46 -26.87 12.72
CA LYS A 187 22.46 -27.54 13.56
C LYS A 187 23.76 -26.75 13.62
N ASP A 188 24.43 -26.85 14.77
CA ASP A 188 25.74 -26.25 15.06
C ASP A 188 25.80 -24.78 14.67
N GLY A 189 25.06 -23.97 15.42
CA GLY A 189 24.88 -22.57 15.11
C GLY A 189 24.94 -21.66 16.33
N TYR A 190 24.79 -20.38 16.05
CA TYR A 190 24.64 -19.36 17.07
C TYR A 190 23.65 -18.31 16.59
N TYR A 191 22.91 -17.76 17.54
CA TYR A 191 22.10 -16.59 17.28
C TYR A 191 22.65 -15.38 18.04
N TYR A 192 22.56 -14.24 17.38
CA TYR A 192 22.90 -12.93 17.89
C TYR A 192 21.59 -12.13 17.91
N HIS A 193 21.25 -11.55 19.06
CA HIS A 193 20.10 -10.67 19.21
C HIS A 193 20.54 -9.33 19.78
N ASP A 194 20.26 -8.26 19.04
CA ASP A 194 20.55 -6.89 19.47
C ASP A 194 19.50 -6.43 20.48
N LEU A 195 19.93 -6.10 21.70
CA LEU A 195 19.02 -5.62 22.73
C LEU A 195 18.80 -4.13 22.52
N VAL A 196 17.66 -3.79 21.92
CA VAL A 196 17.25 -2.39 21.76
C VAL A 196 17.03 -1.77 23.15
N ASN A 197 18.01 -1.03 23.63
CA ASN A 197 17.95 -0.36 24.93
C ASN A 197 16.89 0.75 24.86
N LYS A 198 15.81 0.64 25.64
CA LYS A 198 14.71 1.65 25.69
C LYS A 198 15.16 2.98 26.29
N SER A 199 16.33 3.04 26.93
CA SER A 199 16.89 4.26 27.49
C SER A 199 17.85 4.92 26.50
N GLY A 200 17.55 6.16 26.10
CA GLY A 200 18.38 7.00 25.24
C GLY A 200 19.65 7.50 25.93
N THR A 201 20.41 6.61 26.55
CA THR A 201 21.74 6.87 27.06
C THR A 201 22.73 6.62 25.94
N THR A 202 23.57 7.61 25.68
CA THR A 202 24.60 7.67 24.63
C THR A 202 25.76 6.69 24.87
N ASP A 203 25.48 5.47 25.31
CA ASP A 203 26.49 4.42 25.40
C ASP A 203 26.61 3.75 24.04
N ARG A 204 27.83 3.82 23.49
CA ARG A 204 28.24 3.20 22.21
C ARG A 204 28.29 1.66 22.27
N THR A 205 27.89 1.09 23.38
CA THR A 205 27.82 -0.34 23.62
C THR A 205 26.40 -0.79 23.30
N PHE A 206 26.21 -1.38 22.12
CA PHE A 206 24.99 -2.12 21.79
C PHE A 206 25.04 -3.44 22.58
N PRO A 207 24.26 -3.58 23.66
CA PRO A 207 24.27 -4.83 24.40
C PRO A 207 23.66 -5.90 23.48
N TYR A 208 24.37 -7.00 23.28
CA TYR A 208 23.89 -8.10 22.47
C TYR A 208 23.80 -9.36 23.31
N ALA A 209 22.78 -10.16 23.04
CA ALA A 209 22.71 -11.53 23.51
C ALA A 209 23.28 -12.42 22.41
N LYS A 210 24.30 -13.22 22.73
CA LYS A 210 24.76 -14.32 21.89
C LYS A 210 24.47 -15.63 22.62
N ALA A 211 23.89 -16.60 21.92
CA ALA A 211 23.81 -17.95 22.40
C ALA A 211 24.15 -18.92 21.28
N ASP A 212 24.94 -19.93 21.63
CA ASP A 212 25.32 -21.04 20.77
C ASP A 212 24.30 -22.18 20.98
N PHE A 213 23.98 -22.90 19.91
CA PHE A 213 23.03 -24.01 19.93
C PHE A 213 23.54 -25.19 19.11
N GLU A 214 23.35 -26.39 19.63
CA GLU A 214 23.59 -27.63 18.87
C GLU A 214 22.45 -27.88 17.88
N THR A 215 21.22 -27.60 18.30
CA THR A 215 20.02 -27.77 17.47
C THR A 215 19.02 -26.64 17.74
N TYR A 216 18.53 -26.01 16.68
CA TYR A 216 17.51 -24.99 16.74
C TYR A 216 16.40 -25.32 15.73
N VAL A 217 15.19 -25.54 16.23
CA VAL A 217 14.02 -25.86 15.40
C VAL A 217 13.22 -24.59 15.18
N MET A 218 13.10 -24.16 13.94
CA MET A 218 12.21 -23.08 13.55
C MET A 218 10.96 -23.66 12.90
N ASN A 219 9.81 -23.46 13.55
CA ASN A 219 8.52 -23.85 13.01
C ASN A 219 7.93 -22.68 12.22
N ILE A 220 7.63 -22.92 10.96
CA ILE A 220 6.86 -22.02 10.11
C ILE A 220 5.47 -22.63 9.99
N ALA A 221 4.47 -21.94 10.57
CA ALA A 221 3.08 -22.34 10.42
C ALA A 221 2.67 -22.11 8.96
N LEU A 222 2.24 -23.19 8.31
CA LEU A 222 1.45 -23.12 7.09
C LEU A 222 0.02 -22.77 7.49
N PRO A 223 -0.72 -22.09 6.61
CA PRO A 223 -2.13 -21.93 6.89
C PRO A 223 -2.76 -23.33 6.84
N ASP A 224 -3.71 -23.57 7.73
CA ASP A 224 -4.45 -24.82 7.75
C ASP A 224 -4.99 -25.16 6.35
N ASN A 225 -4.77 -26.40 5.90
CA ASN A 225 -5.44 -27.10 4.80
C ASN A 225 -4.95 -26.83 3.36
N MET A 226 -4.01 -27.67 2.89
CA MET A 226 -3.58 -27.74 1.47
C MET A 226 -4.51 -28.56 0.55
N GLU A 227 -5.42 -29.37 1.09
CA GLU A 227 -6.25 -30.28 0.28
C GLU A 227 -7.41 -29.59 -0.44
N ASP A 228 -7.83 -28.42 0.02
CA ASP A 228 -8.89 -27.67 -0.63
C ASP A 228 -8.31 -26.47 -1.38
N ILE A 229 -7.82 -26.75 -2.60
CA ILE A 229 -7.37 -25.75 -3.58
C ILE A 229 -8.48 -24.71 -3.88
N GLU A 230 -9.73 -25.00 -3.47
CA GLU A 230 -10.93 -24.21 -3.71
C GLU A 230 -11.56 -23.59 -2.44
N ALA A 231 -10.99 -23.81 -1.25
CA ALA A 231 -11.56 -23.27 0.00
C ALA A 231 -11.46 -21.73 0.06
N ASP A 232 -12.62 -21.09 0.18
CA ASP A 232 -12.82 -19.64 0.35
C ASP A 232 -12.39 -19.23 1.78
N ARG A 233 -11.07 -19.12 2.03
CA ARG A 233 -10.49 -18.63 3.30
C ARG A 233 -9.99 -17.19 3.20
N ASN A 234 -9.93 -16.53 4.38
CA ASN A 234 -9.82 -15.09 4.60
C ASN A 234 -9.12 -14.30 3.49
N VAL A 235 -9.92 -13.49 2.80
CA VAL A 235 -9.49 -12.64 1.69
C VAL A 235 -8.70 -11.45 2.24
N GLU A 236 -7.38 -11.59 2.38
CA GLU A 236 -6.58 -10.53 3.01
C GLU A 236 -6.30 -9.34 2.07
N THR A 237 -6.17 -9.58 0.76
CA THR A 237 -5.80 -8.52 -0.19
C THR A 237 -7.03 -7.85 -0.80
N ASP A 238 -6.99 -6.53 -0.96
CA ASP A 238 -8.05 -5.70 -1.55
C ASP A 238 -8.44 -6.10 -2.98
N LYS A 239 -7.48 -6.63 -3.76
CA LYS A 239 -7.71 -7.08 -5.16
C LYS A 239 -8.58 -8.33 -5.26
N MET A 240 -8.58 -9.15 -4.22
CA MET A 240 -9.30 -10.42 -4.15
C MET A 240 -10.78 -10.23 -3.74
N LYS A 241 -11.23 -8.98 -3.56
CA LYS A 241 -12.56 -8.64 -3.06
C LYS A 241 -13.44 -8.04 -4.16
N ASN A 242 -14.72 -8.40 -4.12
CA ASN A 242 -15.76 -7.75 -4.93
C ASN A 242 -16.24 -6.46 -4.24
N VAL A 243 -17.09 -5.67 -4.91
CA VAL A 243 -17.58 -4.39 -4.37
C VAL A 243 -18.34 -4.57 -3.06
N SER A 244 -19.20 -5.59 -2.93
CA SER A 244 -19.99 -5.82 -1.72
C SER A 244 -19.11 -6.12 -0.49
N ARG A 245 -18.12 -7.01 -0.63
CA ARG A 245 -17.15 -7.31 0.43
C ARG A 245 -16.29 -6.08 0.75
N LEU A 246 -15.85 -5.32 -0.26
CA LEU A 246 -15.10 -4.08 -0.06
C LEU A 246 -15.88 -3.02 0.75
N LEU A 247 -17.18 -2.86 0.51
CA LEU A 247 -18.00 -1.89 1.25
C LEU A 247 -18.07 -2.23 2.74
N VAL A 248 -18.33 -3.51 3.07
CA VAL A 248 -18.37 -3.99 4.45
C VAL A 248 -17.01 -3.79 5.13
N ASP A 249 -15.91 -4.09 4.44
CA ASP A 249 -14.58 -3.90 4.99
C ASP A 249 -14.23 -2.43 5.21
N ILE A 250 -14.64 -1.53 4.31
CA ILE A 250 -14.45 -0.09 4.44
C ILE A 250 -15.16 0.42 5.71
N ASP A 251 -16.41 0.02 5.91
CA ASP A 251 -17.17 0.40 7.10
C ASP A 251 -16.55 -0.18 8.37
N SER A 252 -16.21 -1.47 8.37
CA SER A 252 -15.57 -2.13 9.52
C SER A 252 -14.22 -1.51 9.89
N ILE A 253 -13.36 -1.22 8.91
CA ILE A 253 -12.06 -0.58 9.14
C ILE A 253 -12.24 0.85 9.66
N ARG A 254 -13.21 1.59 9.12
CA ARG A 254 -13.52 2.95 9.59
C ARG A 254 -13.90 2.95 11.06
N ASP A 255 -14.85 2.10 11.43
CA ASP A 255 -15.40 2.06 12.78
C ASP A 255 -14.35 1.57 13.77
N HIS A 256 -13.55 0.57 13.38
CA HIS A 256 -12.41 0.10 14.16
C HIS A 256 -11.35 1.19 14.38
N ASN A 257 -11.03 1.99 13.35
CA ASN A 257 -10.08 3.09 13.48
C ASN A 257 -10.61 4.21 14.40
N LEU A 258 -11.91 4.53 14.33
CA LEU A 258 -12.57 5.49 15.21
C LEU A 258 -12.53 5.01 16.67
N GLU A 259 -12.84 3.73 16.90
CA GLU A 259 -12.78 3.12 18.22
C GLU A 259 -11.33 3.14 18.78
N LEU A 260 -10.35 2.74 17.97
CA LEU A 260 -8.93 2.77 18.35
C LEU A 260 -8.48 4.17 18.75
N ALA A 261 -8.81 5.19 17.95
CA ALA A 261 -8.43 6.57 18.23
C ALA A 261 -9.11 7.08 19.51
N THR A 262 -10.40 6.78 19.69
CA THR A 262 -11.19 7.24 20.85
C THR A 262 -10.72 6.58 22.14
N ASN A 263 -10.54 5.26 22.13
CA ASN A 263 -10.04 4.50 23.28
C ASN A 263 -8.60 4.90 23.64
N PHE A 264 -7.76 5.13 22.63
CA PHE A 264 -6.40 5.61 22.85
C PHE A 264 -6.39 7.02 23.45
N SER A 265 -7.18 7.94 22.89
CA SER A 265 -7.33 9.31 23.40
C SER A 265 -7.79 9.32 24.86
N ARG A 266 -8.83 8.55 25.20
CA ARG A 266 -9.33 8.39 26.57
C ARG A 266 -8.25 7.81 27.49
N SER A 267 -7.51 6.79 27.05
CA SER A 267 -6.43 6.20 27.83
C SER A 267 -5.29 7.19 28.10
N ILE A 268 -4.94 8.06 27.13
CA ILE A 268 -3.89 9.06 27.31
C ILE A 268 -4.38 10.20 28.20
N SER A 269 -5.58 10.71 27.96
CA SER A 269 -6.22 11.73 28.81
C SER A 269 -6.25 11.30 30.28
N ASN A 270 -6.71 10.08 30.57
CA ASN A 270 -6.75 9.54 31.93
C ASN A 270 -5.35 9.36 32.56
N ARG A 271 -4.32 9.05 31.76
CA ARG A 271 -2.93 8.88 32.25
C ARG A 271 -2.22 10.21 32.51
N VAL A 272 -2.54 11.24 31.73
CA VAL A 272 -1.89 12.56 31.82
C VAL A 272 -2.62 13.46 32.82
N GLY A 273 -3.88 13.16 33.16
CA GLY A 273 -4.66 13.86 34.19
C GLY A 273 -4.98 15.33 33.85
N ALA A 274 -4.60 15.80 32.66
CA ALA A 274 -4.62 17.23 32.31
C ALA A 274 -5.84 17.67 31.49
N PHE A 275 -6.64 16.74 30.96
CA PHE A 275 -7.76 17.07 30.08
C PHE A 275 -8.92 16.09 30.29
N PRO A 276 -9.86 16.34 31.21
CA PRO A 276 -11.13 15.62 31.17
C PRO A 276 -11.77 15.90 29.81
N LEU A 277 -11.90 14.88 28.97
CA LEU A 277 -12.75 14.97 27.79
C LEU A 277 -14.17 15.07 28.34
N SER A 278 -14.75 16.27 28.31
CA SER A 278 -16.16 16.48 28.63
C SER A 278 -16.97 15.44 27.85
N GLU A 279 -17.80 14.67 28.54
CA GLU A 279 -18.72 13.70 27.94
C GLU A 279 -19.82 14.44 27.15
N GLU A 280 -19.47 15.14 26.08
CA GLU A 280 -20.44 15.39 25.03
C GLU A 280 -20.54 14.11 24.21
N THR A 281 -21.37 13.21 24.73
CA THR A 281 -21.99 12.13 23.98
C THR A 281 -22.80 12.74 22.83
N THR A 282 -22.13 13.07 21.72
CA THR A 282 -22.81 13.02 20.44
C THR A 282 -22.92 11.54 20.09
N PRO A 283 -24.13 10.98 20.02
CA PRO A 283 -24.31 9.62 19.54
C PRO A 283 -23.72 9.54 18.14
N VAL A 284 -22.96 8.49 17.86
CA VAL A 284 -22.44 8.16 16.52
C VAL A 284 -23.57 7.98 15.49
N ASP A 285 -24.83 7.96 15.93
CA ASP A 285 -26.05 7.92 15.12
C ASP A 285 -26.47 9.25 14.44
N SER A 286 -25.90 10.42 14.80
CA SER A 286 -26.29 11.68 14.13
C SER A 286 -25.56 11.97 12.81
N LEU A 287 -24.73 11.04 12.32
CA LEU A 287 -24.14 11.11 10.97
C LEU A 287 -24.90 10.24 9.94
N GLN A 288 -26.15 9.88 10.20
CA GLN A 288 -27.05 9.40 9.15
C GLN A 288 -27.97 10.50 8.62
N ARG A 289 -27.74 10.80 7.33
CA ARG A 289 -28.65 11.42 6.37
C ARG A 289 -28.99 12.90 6.61
N ASP A 290 -28.10 13.76 6.14
CA ASP A 290 -28.56 14.97 5.45
C ASP A 290 -28.24 14.84 3.96
N SER A 291 -29.29 14.53 3.22
CA SER A 291 -29.36 14.55 1.77
C SER A 291 -29.41 15.98 1.25
N THR A 292 -28.39 16.79 1.50
CA THR A 292 -28.14 18.02 0.72
C THR A 292 -26.73 18.52 0.98
N GLY A 293 -25.92 18.56 -0.07
CA GLY A 293 -24.59 19.14 0.00
C GLY A 293 -24.63 20.64 0.27
N ARG A 294 -23.91 21.07 1.30
CA ARG A 294 -23.17 22.35 1.40
C ARG A 294 -22.62 22.50 2.81
N ALA A 295 -21.30 22.43 2.97
CA ALA A 295 -20.58 23.05 4.08
C ALA A 295 -19.09 23.21 3.73
N LEU A 296 -18.81 24.13 2.80
CA LEU A 296 -17.69 25.05 2.91
C LEU A 296 -18.33 26.40 3.24
N GLU A 297 -18.30 26.83 4.50
CA GLU A 297 -18.21 28.24 4.92
C GLU A 297 -18.28 28.34 6.46
N GLY A 298 -17.44 29.22 7.00
CA GLY A 298 -17.21 29.34 8.43
C GLY A 298 -18.22 30.20 9.19
N MET A 299 -18.27 29.95 10.51
CA MET A 299 -18.34 30.92 11.61
C MET A 299 -19.47 31.97 11.59
N LYS A 300 -20.53 31.76 12.40
CA LYS A 300 -21.18 32.79 13.24
C LYS A 300 -22.11 32.22 14.32
N VAL A 301 -22.21 32.99 15.40
CA VAL A 301 -22.77 32.75 16.76
C VAL A 301 -24.27 33.07 16.84
N SER A 302 -25.06 32.29 17.63
CA SER A 302 -25.96 32.72 18.75
C SER A 302 -27.23 31.86 18.95
N LEU A 303 -27.48 31.53 20.23
CA LEU A 303 -28.64 30.96 20.96
C LEU A 303 -30.06 30.98 20.32
N ASP A 304 -30.87 29.92 20.55
CA ASP A 304 -31.94 29.85 21.59
C ASP A 304 -32.64 28.45 21.60
N SER A 305 -33.63 28.28 22.47
CA SER A 305 -33.94 27.12 23.32
C SER A 305 -35.15 26.21 22.96
N THR A 306 -35.21 25.06 23.65
CA THR A 306 -36.39 24.31 24.21
C THR A 306 -36.81 22.91 23.71
N LYS A 307 -36.94 22.00 24.71
CA LYS A 307 -37.91 20.89 24.96
C LYS A 307 -37.70 19.44 24.43
N ALA A 308 -37.26 18.59 25.37
CA ALA A 308 -37.92 17.39 25.96
C ALA A 308 -38.45 16.22 25.08
N ALA A 309 -37.93 14.99 25.29
CA ALA A 309 -38.58 13.90 26.07
C ALA A 309 -38.15 12.44 25.66
N SER A 310 -37.80 11.66 26.70
CA SER A 310 -38.00 10.20 26.94
C SER A 310 -37.29 9.08 26.14
N LYS A 311 -36.54 8.24 26.90
CA LYS A 311 -36.10 6.83 26.63
C LYS A 311 -37.26 5.82 26.82
N PRO A 312 -37.11 4.51 26.45
CA PRO A 312 -36.49 3.47 27.32
C PRO A 312 -35.57 2.47 26.54
N THR A 313 -34.37 2.09 27.00
CA THR A 313 -33.99 0.99 27.95
C THR A 313 -34.33 -0.45 27.51
N VAL A 314 -33.31 -1.24 27.11
CA VAL A 314 -33.14 -2.71 27.35
C VAL A 314 -31.62 -3.03 27.24
N ALA A 315 -30.89 -3.17 28.34
CA ALA A 315 -30.49 -4.40 29.06
C ALA A 315 -29.23 -5.13 28.52
N GLN A 316 -28.22 -5.14 29.40
CA GLN A 316 -26.90 -5.77 29.34
C GLN A 316 -26.92 -7.30 29.24
N ARG A 317 -25.83 -7.87 28.71
CA ARG A 317 -25.21 -9.06 29.31
C ARG A 317 -23.70 -9.11 29.04
N ALA A 318 -22.92 -9.07 30.11
CA ALA A 318 -21.50 -9.42 30.18
C ALA A 318 -21.34 -10.90 30.59
N PRO A 319 -20.15 -11.49 30.38
CA PRO A 319 -19.33 -11.94 31.52
C PRO A 319 -17.85 -11.55 31.32
N ASN A 320 -17.16 -10.92 32.28
CA ASN A 320 -16.57 -11.38 33.55
C ASN A 320 -15.32 -12.30 33.45
N ALA A 321 -14.30 -11.91 34.25
CA ALA A 321 -13.13 -12.64 34.77
C ALA A 321 -11.91 -12.83 33.82
N ALA A 322 -10.64 -12.75 34.26
CA ALA A 322 -10.03 -12.45 35.55
C ALA A 322 -8.51 -12.17 35.37
N ASN A 323 -7.96 -11.42 36.33
CA ASN A 323 -6.54 -11.17 36.60
C ASN A 323 -5.72 -12.46 36.85
N SER A 324 -4.41 -12.38 36.57
CA SER A 324 -3.39 -12.86 37.52
C SER A 324 -2.06 -12.10 37.37
N ASN A 325 -1.63 -11.53 38.49
CA ASN A 325 -0.32 -10.94 38.75
C ASN A 325 0.62 -12.03 39.33
N PHE A 326 1.92 -11.95 39.05
CA PHE A 326 2.96 -12.63 39.84
C PHE A 326 4.23 -11.77 39.98
N GLY A 327 4.48 -11.33 41.22
CA GLY A 327 5.66 -11.68 42.04
C GLY A 327 7.08 -11.25 41.64
N GLN A 328 7.67 -10.36 42.44
CA GLN A 328 9.09 -10.00 42.53
C GLN A 328 9.98 -11.07 43.21
N ALA A 329 11.29 -11.10 42.91
CA ALA A 329 12.35 -11.41 43.89
C ALA A 329 13.76 -10.92 43.48
N ASN A 330 14.27 -9.96 44.25
CA ASN A 330 15.62 -9.70 44.79
C ASN A 330 16.87 -10.50 44.30
N GLN A 331 18.02 -9.80 44.07
CA GLN A 331 19.35 -10.14 44.65
C GLN A 331 20.50 -9.14 44.32
N GLN A 332 21.04 -8.56 45.41
CA GLN A 332 22.39 -8.09 45.81
C GLN A 332 23.59 -7.91 44.84
N ARG A 333 24.34 -6.82 45.09
CA ARG A 333 25.75 -6.51 44.68
C ARG A 333 26.78 -7.17 45.61
N PRO A 334 28.07 -7.30 45.21
CA PRO A 334 29.10 -6.32 45.64
C PRO A 334 30.29 -6.12 44.67
N GLY A 335 31.14 -5.10 44.94
CA GLY A 335 32.59 -5.17 44.66
C GLY A 335 33.21 -4.09 43.76
N GLN A 336 34.14 -3.30 44.33
CA GLN A 336 34.96 -2.26 43.71
C GLN A 336 36.21 -2.83 42.99
N ALA A 337 36.72 -2.17 41.94
CA ALA A 337 38.16 -1.99 41.70
C ALA A 337 38.44 -0.93 40.61
N ASN A 338 39.44 -0.10 40.89
CA ASN A 338 39.89 1.09 40.19
C ASN A 338 41.17 0.75 39.39
N ARG A 339 41.36 1.25 38.15
CA ARG A 339 42.70 1.44 37.53
C ARG A 339 42.66 2.35 36.29
N GLN A 340 43.75 3.11 36.14
CA GLN A 340 43.95 4.36 35.39
C GLN A 340 44.39 4.17 33.92
N ARG A 341 43.86 5.04 33.01
CA ARG A 341 44.45 5.84 31.87
C ARG A 341 45.57 5.26 30.94
N PRO A 342 45.88 5.85 29.74
CA PRO A 342 45.18 6.83 28.88
C PRO A 342 45.06 6.37 27.39
N GLY A 343 44.31 7.10 26.55
CA GLY A 343 44.24 6.88 25.10
C GLY A 343 44.96 7.96 24.28
N PRO A 344 45.24 7.74 22.98
CA PRO A 344 45.51 8.80 22.03
C PRO A 344 44.31 9.08 21.11
N ALA A 345 44.22 10.34 20.74
CA ALA A 345 43.19 10.97 19.94
C ALA A 345 43.03 10.37 18.53
N ARG A 346 41.79 10.27 18.05
CA ARG A 346 41.47 10.36 16.62
C ARG A 346 40.24 11.23 16.40
N GLN A 347 40.49 12.32 15.68
CA GLN A 347 39.54 13.31 15.20
C GLN A 347 38.36 12.65 14.49
N SER A 348 37.15 12.96 14.95
CA SER A 348 35.91 12.57 14.28
C SER A 348 35.55 13.65 13.27
N ALA A 349 35.58 13.29 11.98
CA ALA A 349 35.07 14.12 10.90
C ALA A 349 33.55 14.29 11.04
N LYS A 350 33.12 15.55 11.12
CA LYS A 350 31.73 16.00 11.21
C LYS A 350 31.05 15.78 9.85
N ARG A 351 30.12 14.82 9.73
CA ARG A 351 29.16 14.78 8.62
C ARG A 351 27.87 15.43 9.08
N GLU A 352 27.55 16.55 8.46
CA GLU A 352 26.34 17.34 8.71
C GLU A 352 25.10 16.53 8.33
N VAL A 353 24.19 16.35 9.29
CA VAL A 353 22.84 15.85 9.05
C VAL A 353 22.02 17.03 8.52
N SER A 354 21.49 16.87 7.32
CA SER A 354 20.58 17.79 6.66
C SER A 354 19.41 18.14 7.58
N LYS A 355 19.22 19.44 7.85
CA LYS A 355 18.14 19.99 8.68
C LYS A 355 16.79 19.65 8.04
N VAL A 356 16.07 18.70 8.62
CA VAL A 356 14.63 18.57 8.39
C VAL A 356 13.98 19.85 8.90
N GLY A 357 13.29 20.57 8.01
CA GLY A 357 12.58 21.80 8.34
C GLY A 357 11.60 21.55 9.49
N LYS A 358 11.59 22.46 10.45
CA LYS A 358 10.60 22.45 11.55
C LYS A 358 9.20 22.34 10.95
N PRO A 359 8.34 21.39 11.35
CA PRO A 359 6.94 21.47 11.02
C PRO A 359 6.43 22.81 11.57
N GLN A 360 5.80 23.58 10.69
CA GLN A 360 5.18 24.85 11.01
C GLN A 360 4.23 24.62 12.18
N SER A 361 4.56 25.17 13.34
CA SER A 361 3.74 25.05 14.54
C SER A 361 2.38 25.66 14.21
N LEU A 362 1.34 24.85 14.17
CA LEU A 362 -0.01 25.36 14.40
C LEU A 362 0.04 25.97 15.80
N SER A 363 0.06 27.30 15.87
CA SER A 363 -0.27 28.03 17.09
C SER A 363 -1.75 27.77 17.36
N MET A 364 -2.04 26.66 18.04
CA MET A 364 -3.26 26.57 18.82
C MET A 364 -3.04 27.47 20.03
N GLU A 365 -3.89 28.48 20.20
CA GLU A 365 -4.08 29.15 21.48
C GLU A 365 -4.19 28.04 22.55
N ASP A 366 -3.28 28.06 23.53
CA ASP A 366 -3.19 27.05 24.59
C ASP A 366 -4.53 27.00 25.35
N PRO A 367 -5.33 25.92 25.26
CA PRO A 367 -6.67 25.90 25.83
C PRO A 367 -6.66 25.64 27.34
N ASN A 368 -5.50 25.75 28.01
CA ASN A 368 -5.36 25.42 29.42
C ASN A 368 -5.90 26.56 30.32
N PRO A 369 -7.09 26.42 30.95
CA PRO A 369 -7.69 27.46 31.76
C PRO A 369 -7.06 27.56 33.17
N HIS A 370 -6.04 26.75 33.48
CA HIS A 370 -5.50 26.59 34.83
C HIS A 370 -4.00 26.88 34.96
N ARG A 371 -3.46 27.77 34.11
CA ARG A 371 -2.06 28.21 34.24
C ARG A 371 -1.75 28.86 35.60
N GLU A 372 -2.76 29.36 36.29
CA GLU A 372 -2.63 30.08 37.58
C GLU A 372 -2.53 29.18 38.83
N VAL A 373 -2.61 27.85 38.72
CA VAL A 373 -2.72 26.95 39.90
C VAL A 373 -1.38 26.31 40.32
N TYR A 374 -0.28 26.53 39.60
CA TYR A 374 1.00 25.88 39.92
C TYR A 374 2.05 26.92 40.34
N PRO A 375 2.66 26.80 41.54
CA PRO A 375 3.76 27.68 41.94
C PRO A 375 4.97 27.51 41.01
N ASP A 376 5.71 28.60 40.76
CA ASP A 376 6.84 28.69 39.82
C ASP A 376 7.95 27.63 40.04
N SER A 377 8.00 27.00 41.22
CA SER A 377 8.86 25.84 41.46
C SER A 377 8.26 24.87 42.48
N LEU A 378 7.49 23.89 41.98
CA LEU A 378 7.05 22.69 42.71
C LEU A 378 8.21 21.87 43.32
N LEU A 379 9.46 22.17 42.96
CA LEU A 379 10.67 21.47 43.38
C LEU A 379 11.28 22.03 44.67
N THR A 380 10.87 23.22 45.11
CA THR A 380 11.43 23.92 46.28
C THR A 380 11.20 23.21 47.62
N GLY A 381 10.19 22.33 47.71
CA GLY A 381 9.87 21.55 48.91
C GLY A 381 10.63 20.23 49.07
N PHE A 382 11.47 19.84 48.10
CA PHE A 382 12.15 18.53 48.08
C PHE A 382 13.67 18.66 48.25
N LYS A 383 14.33 17.64 48.83
CA LYS A 383 15.80 17.63 48.95
C LYS A 383 16.45 17.55 47.57
N THR A 384 17.65 18.11 47.38
CA THR A 384 18.35 18.16 46.08
C THR A 384 18.50 16.79 45.39
N PHE A 385 18.69 15.72 46.17
CA PHE A 385 18.72 14.36 45.64
C PHE A 385 17.35 13.86 45.15
N GLU A 386 16.29 14.16 45.90
CA GLU A 386 14.91 13.80 45.56
C GLU A 386 14.40 14.58 44.34
N GLN A 387 14.86 15.83 44.16
CA GLN A 387 14.58 16.63 42.96
C GLN A 387 15.09 15.94 41.69
N GLY A 388 16.30 15.37 41.71
CA GLY A 388 16.86 14.63 40.58
C GLY A 388 16.06 13.36 40.25
N GLN A 389 15.72 12.58 41.27
CA GLN A 389 14.92 11.36 41.10
C GLN A 389 13.49 11.66 40.59
N LEU A 390 12.87 12.73 41.08
CA LEU A 390 11.54 13.16 40.62
C LEU A 390 11.57 13.61 39.15
N LEU A 391 12.58 14.39 38.76
CA LEU A 391 12.78 14.84 37.38
C LEU A 391 13.05 13.66 36.45
N ASP A 392 13.86 12.69 36.86
CA ASP A 392 14.13 11.50 36.06
C ASP A 392 12.88 10.61 35.92
N ASN A 393 12.10 10.44 36.99
CA ASN A 393 10.82 9.72 36.95
C ASN A 393 9.80 10.41 36.04
N ALA A 394 9.71 11.74 36.11
CA ALA A 394 8.86 12.54 35.24
C ALA A 394 9.31 12.41 33.77
N ARG A 395 10.61 12.55 33.52
CA ARG A 395 11.22 12.42 32.19
C ARG A 395 10.99 11.03 31.60
N ASN A 396 11.16 9.97 32.39
CA ASN A 396 10.93 8.60 31.95
C ASN A 396 9.44 8.34 31.67
N SER A 397 8.54 8.87 32.49
CA SER A 397 7.09 8.80 32.28
C SER A 397 6.69 9.49 30.97
N VAL A 398 7.18 10.70 30.72
CA VAL A 398 6.94 11.44 29.46
C VAL A 398 7.52 10.69 28.26
N ARG A 399 8.73 10.13 28.36
CA ARG A 399 9.35 9.34 27.29
C ARG A 399 8.52 8.09 26.96
N ASN A 400 8.05 7.37 27.98
CA ASN A 400 7.22 6.18 27.80
C ASN A 400 5.86 6.52 27.16
N LEU A 401 5.27 7.64 27.55
CA LEU A 401 4.05 8.15 26.94
C LEU A 401 4.28 8.51 25.47
N LEU A 402 5.36 9.23 25.16
CA LEU A 402 5.73 9.58 23.79
C LEU A 402 5.93 8.34 22.92
N ASN A 403 6.63 7.32 23.42
CA ASN A 403 6.81 6.05 22.71
C ASN A 403 5.49 5.33 22.46
N THR A 404 4.54 5.38 23.42
CA THR A 404 3.20 4.81 23.25
C THR A 404 2.40 5.56 22.19
N VAL A 405 2.45 6.90 22.19
CA VAL A 405 1.81 7.76 21.20
C VAL A 405 2.39 7.53 19.81
N GLN A 406 3.72 7.44 19.68
CA GLN A 406 4.38 7.13 18.42
C GLN A 406 3.98 5.76 17.89
N GLY A 407 4.03 4.71 18.73
CA GLY A 407 3.63 3.37 18.32
C GLY A 407 2.17 3.29 17.87
N LYS A 408 1.26 3.98 18.58
CA LYS A 408 -0.16 4.02 18.20
C LYS A 408 -0.43 4.86 16.97
N ARG A 409 0.32 5.93 16.75
CA ARG A 409 0.29 6.70 15.49
C ARG A 409 0.67 5.81 14.31
N ASP A 410 1.76 5.06 14.43
CA ASP A 410 2.25 4.19 13.35
C ASP A 410 1.24 3.07 13.02
N GLU A 411 0.62 2.47 14.04
CA GLU A 411 -0.45 1.48 13.89
C GLU A 411 -1.68 2.07 13.16
N LEU A 412 -2.08 3.28 13.54
CA LEU A 412 -3.20 3.97 12.92
C LEU A 412 -2.89 4.36 11.47
N GLU A 413 -1.66 4.81 11.18
CA GLU A 413 -1.21 5.15 9.83
C GLU A 413 -1.28 3.95 8.88
N LEU A 414 -0.84 2.77 9.33
CA LEU A 414 -0.97 1.52 8.57
C LEU A 414 -2.45 1.16 8.34
N SER A 415 -3.30 1.33 9.35
CA SER A 415 -4.73 1.07 9.22
C SER A 415 -5.43 2.04 8.26
N TYR A 416 -5.08 3.33 8.30
CA TYR A 416 -5.53 4.33 7.33
C TYR A 416 -5.07 4.02 5.91
N LYS A 417 -3.84 3.53 5.73
CA LYS A 417 -3.36 3.09 4.43
C LYS A 417 -4.19 1.92 3.89
N ARG A 418 -4.53 0.93 4.74
CA ARG A 418 -5.45 -0.16 4.35
C ARG A 418 -6.82 0.37 3.97
N TYR A 419 -7.39 1.27 4.77
CA TYR A 419 -8.66 1.94 4.47
C TYR A 419 -8.64 2.62 3.08
N ASN A 420 -7.62 3.44 2.82
CA ASN A 420 -7.45 4.15 1.55
C ASN A 420 -7.33 3.20 0.36
N VAL A 421 -6.60 2.09 0.51
CA VAL A 421 -6.45 1.06 -0.52
C VAL A 421 -7.79 0.41 -0.86
N HIS A 422 -8.66 0.12 0.12
CA HIS A 422 -9.97 -0.50 -0.12
C HIS A 422 -10.90 0.44 -0.89
N ILE A 423 -10.95 1.72 -0.51
CA ILE A 423 -11.72 2.74 -1.24
C ILE A 423 -11.19 2.91 -2.66
N LEU A 424 -9.86 2.96 -2.82
CA LEU A 424 -9.22 3.06 -4.14
C LEU A 424 -9.58 1.85 -5.02
N SER A 425 -9.51 0.64 -4.48
CA SER A 425 -9.84 -0.61 -5.20
C SER A 425 -11.30 -0.61 -5.65
N LEU A 426 -12.22 -0.19 -4.78
CA LEU A 426 -13.64 -0.06 -5.11
C LEU A 426 -13.85 0.87 -6.31
N HIS A 427 -13.32 2.09 -6.25
CA HIS A 427 -13.50 3.05 -7.34
C HIS A 427 -12.77 2.66 -8.63
N LYS A 428 -11.63 1.97 -8.54
CA LYS A 428 -10.91 1.46 -9.72
C LYS A 428 -11.75 0.48 -10.55
N LYS A 429 -12.56 -0.37 -9.91
CA LYS A 429 -13.44 -1.31 -10.64
C LYS A 429 -14.45 -0.56 -11.53
N PHE A 430 -15.02 0.54 -11.03
CA PHE A 430 -15.92 1.40 -11.81
C PHE A 430 -15.18 2.22 -12.87
N ALA A 431 -14.03 2.82 -12.49
CA ALA A 431 -13.22 3.59 -13.41
C ALA A 431 -12.71 2.76 -14.60
N LEU A 432 -12.39 1.48 -14.38
CA LEU A 432 -11.98 0.56 -15.43
C LEU A 432 -13.07 0.39 -16.49
N ALA A 433 -14.32 0.16 -16.09
CA ALA A 433 -15.44 0.03 -17.00
C ALA A 433 -15.66 1.30 -17.84
N LEU A 434 -15.62 2.47 -17.19
CA LEU A 434 -15.77 3.76 -17.88
C LEU A 434 -14.57 4.09 -18.78
N SER A 435 -13.37 3.65 -18.43
CA SER A 435 -12.15 3.93 -19.20
C SER A 435 -12.23 3.43 -20.64
N CYS A 436 -12.92 2.31 -20.87
CA CYS A 436 -13.11 1.73 -22.19
C CYS A 436 -13.91 2.67 -23.10
N ILE A 437 -14.99 3.23 -22.55
CA ILE A 437 -15.85 4.20 -23.24
C ILE A 437 -15.06 5.48 -23.52
N VAL A 438 -14.38 6.02 -22.50
CA VAL A 438 -13.59 7.25 -22.63
C VAL A 438 -12.48 7.11 -23.66
N LEU A 439 -11.72 6.00 -23.63
CA LEU A 439 -10.63 5.76 -24.57
C LEU A 439 -11.12 5.48 -26.00
N PHE A 440 -12.31 4.90 -26.18
CA PHE A 440 -12.95 4.85 -27.48
C PHE A 440 -13.22 6.25 -28.03
N PHE A 441 -13.76 7.16 -27.21
CA PHE A 441 -13.99 8.56 -27.61
C PHE A 441 -12.72 9.37 -27.80
N VAL A 442 -11.59 8.95 -27.25
CA VAL A 442 -10.29 9.52 -27.60
C VAL A 442 -9.79 8.96 -28.92
N GLY A 443 -9.92 7.64 -29.11
CA GLY A 443 -9.33 6.93 -30.23
C GLY A 443 -10.05 7.12 -31.57
N ALA A 444 -11.37 6.94 -31.60
CA ALA A 444 -12.18 7.06 -32.81
C ALA A 444 -12.02 8.41 -33.54
N PRO A 445 -12.16 9.59 -32.88
CA PRO A 445 -11.97 10.86 -33.58
C PRO A 445 -10.51 11.09 -33.98
N LEU A 446 -9.55 10.62 -33.18
CA LEU A 446 -8.13 10.78 -33.51
C LEU A 446 -7.75 9.96 -34.75
N GLY A 447 -8.27 8.73 -34.87
CA GLY A 447 -8.16 7.91 -36.07
C GLY A 447 -8.77 8.62 -37.29
N ALA A 448 -9.98 9.16 -37.16
CA ALA A 448 -10.65 9.87 -38.25
C ALA A 448 -9.90 11.15 -38.71
N ILE A 449 -9.13 11.80 -37.83
CA ILE A 449 -8.36 13.01 -38.17
C ILE A 449 -7.03 12.67 -38.85
N ILE A 450 -6.37 11.56 -38.48
CA ILE A 450 -5.04 11.18 -38.99
C ILE A 450 -5.18 10.50 -40.37
N ARG A 451 -5.37 11.33 -41.40
CA ARG A 451 -5.59 10.92 -42.81
C ARG A 451 -4.32 10.55 -43.61
N LYS A 452 -3.12 10.89 -43.13
CA LYS A 452 -1.85 10.72 -43.86
C LYS A 452 -0.73 10.34 -42.88
N GLY A 453 -0.03 9.23 -43.14
CA GLY A 453 1.09 8.77 -42.31
C GLY A 453 1.37 7.26 -42.29
N GLY A 454 0.62 6.45 -43.06
CA GLY A 454 0.68 4.99 -43.00
C GLY A 454 0.17 4.43 -41.66
N LEU A 455 -0.01 3.11 -41.58
CA LEU A 455 -0.54 2.43 -40.39
C LEU A 455 0.27 2.68 -39.10
N GLY A 456 1.54 3.11 -39.21
CA GLY A 456 2.43 3.30 -38.06
C GLY A 456 2.19 4.56 -37.23
N LEU A 457 1.88 5.71 -37.87
CA LEU A 457 1.71 6.98 -37.13
C LEU A 457 0.54 6.94 -36.14
N PRO A 458 -0.68 6.47 -36.50
CA PRO A 458 -1.79 6.34 -35.55
C PRO A 458 -1.46 5.40 -34.39
N MET A 459 -0.71 4.32 -34.66
CA MET A 459 -0.28 3.37 -33.64
C MET A 459 0.65 4.00 -32.60
N VAL A 460 1.64 4.80 -33.02
CA VAL A 460 2.54 5.51 -32.10
C VAL A 460 1.77 6.48 -31.22
N VAL A 461 0.85 7.25 -31.81
CA VAL A 461 0.02 8.19 -31.04
C VAL A 461 -0.88 7.45 -30.04
N ALA A 462 -1.47 6.33 -30.42
CA ALA A 462 -2.24 5.47 -29.52
C ALA A 462 -1.40 5.00 -28.32
N ILE A 463 -0.16 4.54 -28.57
CA ILE A 463 0.77 4.11 -27.54
C ILE A 463 1.11 5.25 -26.59
N VAL A 464 1.43 6.44 -27.11
CA VAL A 464 1.74 7.61 -26.27
C VAL A 464 0.56 8.02 -25.39
N LEU A 465 -0.65 8.05 -25.95
CA LEU A 465 -1.86 8.36 -25.17
C LEU A 465 -2.16 7.30 -24.12
N PHE A 466 -1.99 6.01 -24.45
CA PHE A 466 -2.15 4.93 -23.48
C PHE A 466 -1.10 5.01 -22.37
N LEU A 467 0.17 5.27 -22.70
CA LEU A 467 1.24 5.46 -21.72
C LEU A 467 0.95 6.65 -20.80
N ALA A 468 0.42 7.75 -21.34
CA ALA A 468 -0.02 8.89 -20.53
C ALA A 468 -1.15 8.49 -19.58
N TYR A 469 -2.20 7.82 -20.08
CA TYR A 469 -3.29 7.29 -19.26
C TYR A 469 -2.78 6.38 -18.13
N TYR A 470 -1.91 5.43 -18.47
CA TYR A 470 -1.33 4.49 -17.51
C TYR A 470 -0.44 5.20 -16.48
N PHE A 471 0.41 6.13 -16.92
CA PHE A 471 1.28 6.91 -16.05
C PHE A 471 0.47 7.70 -15.02
N PHE A 472 -0.55 8.45 -15.46
CA PHE A 472 -1.41 9.19 -14.53
C PHE A 472 -2.17 8.25 -13.59
N GLY A 473 -2.62 7.08 -14.06
CA GLY A 473 -3.27 6.09 -13.20
C GLY A 473 -2.35 5.49 -12.13
N VAL A 474 -1.09 5.19 -12.46
CA VAL A 474 -0.10 4.71 -11.49
C VAL A 474 0.27 5.83 -10.51
N PHE A 475 0.55 7.02 -11.01
CA PHE A 475 0.93 8.17 -10.21
C PHE A 475 -0.16 8.55 -9.19
N SER A 476 -1.40 8.75 -9.67
CA SER A 476 -2.55 9.07 -8.82
C SER A 476 -2.90 7.95 -7.84
N GLY A 477 -2.81 6.69 -8.28
CA GLY A 477 -3.02 5.54 -7.42
C GLY A 477 -2.01 5.46 -6.27
N ASN A 478 -0.73 5.79 -6.51
CA ASN A 478 0.28 5.81 -5.46
C ASN A 478 0.06 6.97 -4.48
N TYR A 479 -0.24 8.18 -4.98
CA TYR A 479 -0.57 9.33 -4.13
C TYR A 479 -1.82 9.10 -3.27
N ALA A 480 -2.83 8.40 -3.80
CA ALA A 480 -4.03 8.03 -3.05
C ALA A 480 -3.75 7.03 -1.94
N LYS A 481 -2.85 6.06 -2.17
CA LYS A 481 -2.47 5.08 -1.15
C LYS A 481 -1.73 5.72 0.02
N GLU A 482 -0.93 6.75 -0.24
CA GLU A 482 -0.21 7.50 0.79
C GLU A 482 -1.11 8.48 1.56
N GLY A 483 -2.36 8.67 1.12
CA GLY A 483 -3.30 9.59 1.77
C GLY A 483 -3.13 11.04 1.36
N ASN A 484 -2.28 11.34 0.37
CA ASN A 484 -2.05 12.70 -0.12
C ASN A 484 -3.23 13.26 -0.91
N ILE A 485 -4.01 12.40 -1.56
CA ILE A 485 -5.24 12.75 -2.26
C ILE A 485 -6.36 11.80 -1.84
N HIS A 486 -7.61 12.26 -1.93
CA HIS A 486 -8.77 11.41 -1.62
C HIS A 486 -8.75 10.15 -2.52
N PRO A 487 -8.88 8.93 -1.97
CA PRO A 487 -8.69 7.70 -2.74
C PRO A 487 -9.64 7.54 -3.93
N ALA A 488 -10.87 8.04 -3.81
CA ALA A 488 -11.79 8.10 -4.94
C ALA A 488 -11.23 8.95 -6.09
N LEU A 489 -10.71 10.15 -5.82
CA LEU A 489 -10.12 10.99 -6.86
C LEU A 489 -8.93 10.30 -7.51
N GLY A 490 -8.12 9.58 -6.73
CA GLY A 490 -7.00 8.80 -7.27
C GLY A 490 -7.41 7.74 -8.30
N ALA A 491 -8.56 7.09 -8.13
CA ALA A 491 -9.05 6.13 -9.11
C ALA A 491 -9.55 6.80 -10.40
N TRP A 492 -10.22 7.96 -10.27
CA TRP A 492 -10.90 8.63 -11.38
C TRP A 492 -10.03 9.65 -12.13
N LEU A 493 -8.89 10.05 -11.56
CA LEU A 493 -7.98 11.04 -12.15
C LEU A 493 -7.61 10.75 -13.61
N PRO A 494 -7.14 9.55 -14.01
CA PRO A 494 -6.79 9.29 -15.41
C PRO A 494 -8.01 9.41 -16.35
N THR A 495 -9.18 8.96 -15.93
CA THR A 495 -10.43 9.11 -16.72
C THR A 495 -10.90 10.56 -16.79
N MET A 496 -10.75 11.33 -15.71
CA MET A 496 -11.10 12.76 -15.66
C MET A 496 -10.20 13.62 -16.54
N ILE A 497 -8.95 13.21 -16.77
CA ILE A 497 -8.05 13.87 -17.72
C ILE A 497 -8.40 13.48 -19.16
N MET A 498 -8.68 12.20 -19.41
CA MET A 498 -8.95 11.71 -20.78
C MET A 498 -10.33 12.07 -21.32
N LEU A 499 -11.35 12.20 -20.46
CA LEU A 499 -12.71 12.55 -20.86
C LEU A 499 -12.82 13.92 -21.56
N PRO A 500 -12.32 15.04 -21.01
CA PRO A 500 -12.36 16.32 -21.70
C PRO A 500 -11.54 16.31 -22.99
N LEU A 501 -10.43 15.58 -23.04
CA LEU A 501 -9.64 15.38 -24.26
C LEU A 501 -10.46 14.65 -25.33
N GLY A 502 -11.16 13.57 -24.97
CA GLY A 502 -12.04 12.82 -25.87
C GLY A 502 -13.19 13.66 -26.42
N ILE A 503 -13.84 14.46 -25.56
CA ILE A 503 -14.91 15.38 -25.99
C ILE A 503 -14.35 16.44 -26.94
N TRP A 504 -13.21 17.04 -26.60
CA TRP A 504 -12.55 18.04 -27.44
C TRP A 504 -12.16 17.48 -28.81
N LEU A 505 -11.55 16.30 -28.85
CA LEU A 505 -11.20 15.60 -30.09
C LEU A 505 -12.43 15.25 -30.93
N THR A 506 -13.50 14.76 -30.29
CA THR A 506 -14.75 14.41 -30.97
C THR A 506 -15.39 15.63 -31.64
N ARG A 507 -15.45 16.77 -30.94
CA ARG A 507 -15.95 18.03 -31.52
C ARG A 507 -15.11 18.47 -32.71
N ARG A 508 -13.79 18.36 -32.59
CA ARG A 508 -12.85 18.77 -33.64
C ARG A 508 -12.94 17.87 -34.89
N ALA A 509 -13.03 16.56 -34.71
CA ALA A 509 -13.21 15.60 -35.81
C ALA A 509 -14.55 15.83 -36.55
N THR A 510 -15.58 16.26 -35.81
CA THR A 510 -16.89 16.59 -36.39
C THR A 510 -16.83 17.89 -37.21
N ALA A 511 -16.03 18.87 -36.80
CA ALA A 511 -15.92 20.18 -37.46
C ALA A 511 -14.97 20.23 -38.68
N ASP A 512 -14.50 19.08 -39.19
CA ASP A 512 -13.53 18.96 -40.31
C ASP A 512 -12.22 19.75 -40.14
N GLN A 513 -11.89 20.12 -38.91
CA GLN A 513 -10.64 20.80 -38.60
C GLN A 513 -9.49 19.79 -38.60
N GLY A 514 -8.84 19.65 -39.77
CA GLY A 514 -7.66 18.82 -39.93
C GLY A 514 -6.54 19.12 -38.91
N LEU A 515 -5.59 18.19 -38.83
CA LEU A 515 -4.46 18.21 -37.88
C LEU A 515 -3.47 19.38 -38.05
N MET A 516 -3.72 20.33 -38.97
CA MET A 516 -2.79 21.44 -39.33
C MET A 516 -2.38 22.34 -38.14
N SER A 517 -3.09 22.31 -37.00
CA SER A 517 -2.64 22.99 -35.77
C SER A 517 -1.75 22.14 -34.84
N PHE A 518 -1.67 20.82 -35.03
CA PHE A 518 -0.71 19.99 -34.28
C PHE A 518 0.72 20.21 -34.77
N GLY A 519 0.91 20.68 -36.01
CA GLY A 519 2.19 21.22 -36.46
C GLY A 519 2.68 22.30 -35.50
N HIS A 520 1.83 23.29 -35.18
CA HIS A 520 2.17 24.34 -34.21
C HIS A 520 2.42 23.81 -32.78
N PHE A 521 1.71 22.77 -32.34
CA PHE A 521 1.92 22.15 -31.02
C PHE A 521 3.22 21.34 -30.97
N ILE A 522 3.52 20.57 -32.02
CA ILE A 522 4.76 19.81 -32.19
C ILE A 522 5.94 20.79 -32.36
N ASP A 523 5.77 21.87 -33.12
CA ASP A 523 6.76 22.93 -33.31
C ASP A 523 6.99 23.69 -32.00
N TRP A 524 5.94 23.99 -31.23
CA TRP A 524 6.06 24.56 -29.88
C TRP A 524 6.81 23.60 -28.92
N PHE A 525 6.52 22.31 -28.97
CA PHE A 525 7.22 21.30 -28.16
C PHE A 525 8.68 21.13 -28.60
N ARG A 526 8.92 21.12 -29.91
CA ARG A 526 10.24 21.04 -30.55
C ARG A 526 11.07 22.27 -30.24
N GLU A 527 10.50 23.46 -30.26
CA GLU A 527 11.17 24.69 -29.84
C GLU A 527 11.51 24.67 -28.36
N ARG A 528 10.61 24.17 -27.51
CA ARG A 528 10.83 24.11 -26.05
C ARG A 528 11.87 23.05 -25.65
N PHE A 529 11.96 21.94 -26.39
CA PHE A 529 13.03 20.95 -26.23
C PHE A 529 14.35 21.37 -26.91
N SER A 530 14.30 22.05 -28.06
CA SER A 530 15.46 22.60 -28.78
C SER A 530 16.15 23.73 -28.01
N ARG A 531 15.38 24.57 -27.30
CA ARG A 531 15.94 25.59 -26.39
C ARG A 531 16.79 25.00 -25.27
N LYS A 532 16.57 23.74 -24.88
CA LYS A 532 17.41 23.03 -23.92
C LYS A 532 18.72 22.50 -24.51
N ASN A 533 18.75 22.20 -25.81
CA ASN A 533 19.99 21.78 -26.49
C ASN A 533 20.87 22.96 -26.91
N LYS A 534 20.29 24.12 -27.26
CA LYS A 534 21.08 25.35 -27.52
C LYS A 534 21.70 25.96 -26.26
N ALA A 535 21.09 25.77 -25.09
CA ALA A 535 21.66 26.24 -23.81
C ALA A 535 22.83 25.38 -23.29
N LYS A 536 23.09 24.19 -23.88
CA LYS A 536 24.24 23.34 -23.56
C LYS A 536 25.40 23.44 -24.57
N ALA A 537 25.20 24.12 -25.71
CA ALA A 537 26.24 24.36 -26.71
C ALA A 537 26.81 25.80 -26.64
N ALA A 538 26.29 26.64 -25.75
CA ALA A 538 26.75 28.01 -25.51
C ALA A 538 27.26 28.22 -24.07
N LYS A 539 27.79 27.16 -23.45
CA LYS A 539 28.52 27.23 -22.18
C LYS A 539 29.81 26.45 -22.27
#